data_AF-A0A1I5MLG5-F1
#
_entry.id   AF-A0A1I5MLG5-F1
#
_cell.length_a   1.000
_cell.length_b   1.000
_cell.length_c   1.000
_cell.angle_alpha   90.00
_cell.angle_beta   90.00
_cell.angle_gamma   90.00
#
_symmetry.space_group_name_H-M   'P 1'
#
loop_
_entity.id
_entity.type
_entity.pdbx_description
1 polymer ?
#
loop_
_entity_poly.entity_id
_entity_poly.type
_entity_poly.pdbx_seq_one_letter_code
_entity_poly.pdbx_strand_id
1 'polypeptide(L)'
;MPDDNRFAGLSDADEGADDDAEEPTDTTEAEDGNGPAFEFDATTAKSIYVRPETLETLEDAEFEVEMLLRREHDIRDVTGREFHDAAVQVLADHADEVVEQILDERDD
;
A
#
# COMPACT_ATOMS: atom_id res chain seq x y z
N MET A 1 30.59 -44.40 -1.94
CA MET A 1 29.34 -45.06 -2.38
C MET A 1 28.84 -45.81 -1.16
N PRO A 2 28.00 -45.14 -0.37
CA PRO A 2 26.54 -45.20 -0.57
C PRO A 2 25.90 -43.84 -0.91
N ASP A 3 24.78 -43.95 -1.62
CA ASP A 3 23.48 -43.24 -1.55
C ASP A 3 23.47 -41.70 -1.49
N ASP A 4 22.60 -40.98 -2.17
CA ASP A 4 21.66 -41.23 -3.26
C ASP A 4 21.12 -39.84 -3.62
N ASN A 5 20.79 -39.67 -4.89
CA ASN A 5 20.23 -38.47 -5.49
C ASN A 5 19.08 -37.86 -4.67
N ARG A 6 19.34 -36.76 -3.95
CA ARG A 6 18.30 -35.96 -3.27
C ARG A 6 17.74 -34.79 -4.10
N PHE A 7 18.20 -34.62 -5.34
CA PHE A 7 17.84 -33.46 -6.18
C PHE A 7 17.39 -33.84 -7.60
N ALA A 8 16.80 -35.03 -7.78
CA ALA A 8 16.11 -35.39 -9.02
C ALA A 8 14.60 -35.32 -8.78
N GLY A 9 13.98 -34.19 -9.08
CA GLY A 9 12.54 -34.01 -8.89
C GLY A 9 12.03 -32.62 -9.23
N LEU A 10 12.45 -32.07 -10.37
CA LEU A 10 11.76 -30.96 -11.03
C LEU A 10 10.99 -31.56 -12.21
N SER A 11 9.65 -31.55 -12.12
CA SER A 11 8.64 -31.50 -13.20
C SER A 11 7.42 -32.31 -12.74
N ASP A 12 6.17 -31.95 -12.95
CA ASP A 12 5.44 -30.83 -13.55
C ASP A 12 3.99 -31.34 -13.50
N ALA A 13 3.06 -30.60 -12.90
CA ALA A 13 1.61 -30.85 -13.00
C ALA A 13 0.85 -29.69 -12.36
N ASP A 14 0.67 -28.65 -13.17
CA ASP A 14 -0.54 -27.83 -13.23
C ASP A 14 -1.82 -28.67 -13.04
N GLU A 15 -2.71 -28.25 -12.14
CA GLU A 15 -4.16 -28.53 -12.22
C GLU A 15 -4.95 -27.62 -11.27
N GLY A 16 -5.67 -26.64 -11.86
CA GLY A 16 -7.00 -26.12 -11.47
C GLY A 16 -7.19 -25.59 -10.04
N ALA A 17 -7.31 -24.28 -9.84
CA ALA A 17 -8.52 -23.47 -10.06
C ALA A 17 -9.69 -23.79 -9.09
N ASP A 18 -10.17 -22.71 -8.47
CA ASP A 18 -11.35 -22.54 -7.62
C ASP A 18 -11.35 -23.24 -6.27
N ASP A 19 -10.65 -22.63 -5.31
CA ASP A 19 -11.21 -22.55 -3.96
C ASP A 19 -11.95 -21.20 -3.89
N ASP A 20 -13.26 -21.27 -4.08
CA ASP A 20 -14.25 -20.24 -3.77
C ASP A 20 -14.06 -19.86 -2.29
N ALA A 21 -13.09 -18.98 -2.04
CA ALA A 21 -12.97 -18.31 -0.75
C ALA A 21 -14.14 -17.34 -0.69
N GLU A 22 -15.27 -17.84 -0.19
CA GLU A 22 -16.33 -17.00 0.36
C GLU A 22 -15.68 -16.03 1.35
N GLU A 23 -15.38 -14.81 0.89
CA GLU A 23 -14.98 -13.75 1.78
C GLU A 23 -16.11 -13.55 2.79
N PRO A 24 -15.82 -13.60 4.10
CA PRO A 24 -16.78 -13.09 5.04
C PRO A 24 -16.92 -11.60 4.71
N THR A 25 -18.09 -11.19 4.22
CA THR A 25 -18.53 -9.80 4.28
C THR A 25 -18.57 -9.42 5.76
N ASP A 26 -17.42 -8.98 6.27
CA ASP A 26 -17.28 -8.37 7.57
C ASP A 26 -17.87 -6.97 7.45
N THR A 27 -19.21 -6.91 7.40
CA THR A 27 -19.95 -5.67 7.62
C THR A 27 -19.79 -5.33 9.10
N THR A 28 -18.60 -4.87 9.46
CA THR A 28 -18.35 -4.32 10.78
C THR A 28 -18.92 -2.90 10.73
N GLU A 29 -20.13 -2.71 11.23
CA GLU A 29 -20.59 -1.37 11.61
C GLU A 29 -19.50 -0.77 12.50
N ALA A 30 -18.82 0.27 11.99
CA ALA A 30 -17.82 1.03 12.70
C ALA A 30 -18.49 1.83 13.84
N GLU A 31 -18.94 1.12 14.87
CA GLU A 31 -19.23 1.69 16.16
C GLU A 31 -17.92 1.72 16.95
N ASP A 32 -17.55 2.93 17.38
CA ASP A 32 -16.29 3.34 18.01
C ASP A 32 -15.16 3.63 17.01
N GLY A 33 -14.79 4.91 16.89
CA GLY A 33 -13.87 5.50 15.90
C GLY A 33 -12.39 5.07 16.01
N ASN A 34 -12.15 3.76 16.09
CA ASN A 34 -10.86 3.09 16.14
C ASN A 34 -10.69 2.12 14.94
N GLY A 35 -11.47 2.32 13.87
CA GLY A 35 -11.36 1.58 12.61
C GLY A 35 -10.96 2.49 11.44
N PRO A 36 -10.61 1.92 10.28
CA PRO A 36 -10.24 2.70 9.08
C PRO A 36 -11.34 3.69 8.68
N ALA A 37 -10.95 4.83 8.11
CA ALA A 37 -11.87 5.87 7.65
C ALA A 37 -12.82 5.40 6.53
N PHE A 38 -12.45 4.35 5.79
CA PHE A 38 -13.28 3.74 4.74
C PHE A 38 -12.94 2.26 4.53
N GLU A 39 -13.88 1.54 3.93
CA GLU A 39 -13.80 0.10 3.65
C GLU A 39 -12.73 -0.27 2.61
N PHE A 40 -12.20 -1.50 2.70
CA PHE A 40 -11.21 -1.99 1.74
C PHE A 40 -11.72 -1.94 0.29
N ASP A 41 -12.95 -2.41 0.06
CA ASP A 41 -13.57 -2.55 -1.26
C ASP A 41 -13.86 -1.22 -1.96
N ALA A 42 -13.73 -0.10 -1.24
CA ALA A 42 -13.85 1.24 -1.82
C ALA A 42 -12.60 1.66 -2.61
N THR A 43 -11.52 0.88 -2.57
CA THR A 43 -10.25 1.24 -3.22
C THR A 43 -9.99 0.48 -4.51
N THR A 44 -9.20 1.10 -5.39
CA THR A 44 -8.67 0.44 -6.59
C THR A 44 -7.15 0.47 -6.53
N ALA A 45 -6.52 -0.71 -6.59
CA ALA A 45 -5.06 -0.81 -6.59
C ALA A 45 -4.47 -0.23 -7.89
N LYS A 46 -3.45 0.61 -7.75
CA LYS A 46 -2.69 1.17 -8.87
C LYS A 46 -1.20 1.19 -8.52
N SER A 47 -0.38 0.62 -9.40
CA SER A 47 1.07 0.67 -9.25
C SER A 47 1.63 1.97 -9.85
N ILE A 48 2.57 2.59 -9.13
CA ILE A 48 3.29 3.80 -9.55
C ILE A 48 4.79 3.51 -9.67
N TYR A 49 5.47 4.19 -10.59
CA TYR A 49 6.93 4.07 -10.76
C TYR A 49 7.62 5.18 -9.99
N VAL A 50 8.40 4.80 -8.98
CA VAL A 50 9.21 5.71 -8.17
C VAL A 50 10.62 5.16 -8.05
N ARG A 51 11.62 6.04 -7.90
CA ARG A 51 13.00 5.62 -7.61
C ARG A 51 13.08 5.15 -6.15
N PRO A 52 14.00 4.22 -5.79
CA PRO A 52 14.13 3.73 -4.42
C PRO A 52 14.30 4.84 -3.38
N GLU A 53 15.11 5.85 -3.66
CA GLU A 53 15.33 6.99 -2.76
C GLU A 53 14.07 7.84 -2.55
N THR A 54 13.19 7.91 -3.56
CA THR A 54 11.90 8.61 -3.44
C THR A 54 10.90 7.77 -2.64
N LEU A 55 10.96 6.44 -2.75
CA LEU A 55 10.14 5.55 -1.95
C LEU A 55 10.49 5.66 -0.46
N GLU A 56 11.78 5.65 -0.12
CA GLU A 56 12.25 5.85 1.26
C GLU A 56 11.74 7.17 1.85
N THR A 57 11.74 8.25 1.06
CA THR A 57 11.21 9.55 1.49
C THR A 57 9.71 9.52 1.75
N LEU A 58 8.95 8.74 0.95
CA LEU A 58 7.51 8.56 1.16
C LEU A 58 7.21 7.76 2.43
N GLU A 59 7.99 6.71 2.71
CA GLU A 59 7.86 5.89 3.94
C GLU A 59 8.15 6.73 5.20
N ASP A 60 9.15 7.60 5.15
CA ASP A 60 9.43 8.56 6.23
C ASP A 60 8.26 9.54 6.44
N ALA A 61 7.66 10.03 5.34
CA ALA A 61 6.50 10.91 5.40
C ALA A 61 5.25 10.21 5.95
N GLU A 62 5.02 8.94 5.60
CA GLU A 62 3.94 8.11 6.17
C GLU A 62 4.08 8.03 7.69
N PHE A 63 5.28 7.71 8.18
CA PHE A 63 5.55 7.66 9.61
C PHE A 63 5.33 9.01 10.32
N GLU A 64 5.72 10.11 9.68
CA GLU A 64 5.48 11.45 10.24
C GLU A 64 3.97 11.76 10.34
N VAL A 65 3.20 11.44 9.30
CA VAL A 65 1.74 11.61 9.30
C VAL A 65 1.08 10.78 10.40
N GLU A 66 1.45 9.51 10.55
CA GLU A 66 0.93 8.66 11.64
C GLU A 66 1.24 9.25 13.03
N MET A 67 2.47 9.77 13.21
CA MET A 67 2.88 10.38 14.46
C MET A 67 2.12 11.67 14.78
N LEU A 68 1.82 12.49 13.77
CA LEU A 68 0.99 13.68 13.91
C LEU A 68 -0.46 13.32 14.24
N LEU A 69 -1.06 12.38 13.50
CA LEU A 69 -2.40 11.87 13.77
C LEU A 69 -2.54 11.34 15.20
N ARG A 70 -1.56 10.59 15.68
CA ARG A 70 -1.54 10.09 17.05
C ARG A 70 -1.39 11.19 18.10
N ARG A 71 -0.54 12.18 17.86
CA ARG A 71 -0.26 13.23 18.86
C ARG A 71 -1.34 14.29 18.92
N GLU A 72 -1.88 14.67 17.78
CA GLU A 72 -2.79 15.82 17.66
C GLU A 72 -4.25 15.40 17.64
N HIS A 73 -4.55 14.19 17.17
CA HIS A 73 -5.92 13.71 16.97
C HIS A 73 -6.24 12.41 17.74
N ASP A 74 -5.27 11.81 18.46
CA ASP A 74 -5.35 10.49 19.11
C ASP A 74 -5.84 9.37 18.18
N ILE A 75 -5.65 9.54 16.87
CA ILE A 75 -5.93 8.54 15.85
C ILE A 75 -4.74 7.57 15.78
N ARG A 76 -5.04 6.28 15.73
CA ARG A 76 -4.06 5.19 15.68
C ARG A 76 -4.45 4.20 14.60
N ASP A 77 -3.53 3.29 14.30
CA ASP A 77 -3.76 2.16 13.40
C ASP A 77 -4.26 2.60 12.01
N VAL A 78 -3.72 3.73 11.52
CA VAL A 78 -4.00 4.24 10.17
C VAL A 78 -3.56 3.18 9.17
N THR A 79 -4.44 2.82 8.26
CA THR A 79 -4.08 1.84 7.23
C THR A 79 -3.31 2.53 6.12
N GLY A 80 -2.36 1.81 5.50
CA GLY A 80 -1.63 2.35 4.34
C GLY A 80 -2.58 2.80 3.21
N ARG A 81 -3.78 2.22 3.08
CA ARG A 81 -4.78 2.69 2.11
C ARG A 81 -5.28 4.10 2.41
N GLU A 82 -5.56 4.42 3.67
CA GLU A 82 -5.98 5.76 4.09
C GLU A 82 -4.88 6.78 3.84
N PHE A 83 -3.64 6.42 4.16
CA PHE A 83 -2.48 7.25 3.86
C PHE A 83 -2.34 7.49 2.35
N HIS A 84 -2.36 6.43 1.53
CA HIS A 84 -2.22 6.54 0.09
C HIS A 84 -3.34 7.38 -0.54
N ASP A 85 -4.60 7.18 -0.13
CA ASP A 85 -5.73 7.94 -0.65
C ASP A 85 -5.59 9.43 -0.32
N ALA A 86 -5.32 9.75 0.96
CA ALA A 86 -5.09 11.13 1.38
C ALA A 86 -3.88 11.77 0.67
N ALA A 87 -2.78 11.04 0.54
CA ALA A 87 -1.59 11.52 -0.16
C ALA A 87 -1.86 11.81 -1.64
N VAL A 88 -2.63 10.96 -2.33
CA VAL A 88 -3.02 11.18 -3.72
C VAL A 88 -3.99 12.36 -3.87
N GLN A 89 -4.91 12.56 -2.93
CA GLN A 89 -5.79 13.74 -2.92
C GLN A 89 -4.98 15.03 -2.76
N VAL A 90 -4.04 15.08 -1.81
CA VAL A 90 -3.14 16.22 -1.65
C VAL A 90 -2.31 16.44 -2.92
N LEU A 91 -1.71 15.38 -3.48
CA LEU A 91 -0.94 15.49 -4.72
C LEU A 91 -1.77 16.09 -5.87
N ALA A 92 -3.05 15.71 -5.99
CA ALA A 92 -3.94 16.22 -7.01
C ALA A 92 -4.23 17.72 -6.85
N ASP A 93 -4.29 18.21 -5.62
CA ASP A 93 -4.49 19.63 -5.31
C ASP A 93 -3.20 20.48 -5.47
N HIS A 94 -2.05 19.83 -5.53
CA HIS A 94 -0.72 20.46 -5.66
C HIS A 94 -0.08 20.21 -7.04
N ALA A 95 -0.89 20.16 -8.10
CA ALA A 95 -0.42 19.84 -9.46
C ALA A 95 0.67 20.78 -9.99
N ASP A 96 0.67 22.07 -9.61
CA ASP A 96 1.69 23.03 -10.04
C ASP A 96 3.08 22.67 -9.49
N GLU A 97 3.17 22.22 -8.23
CA GLU A 97 4.44 21.79 -7.60
C GLU A 97 5.00 20.54 -8.29
N VAL A 98 4.13 19.64 -8.75
CA VAL A 98 4.54 18.47 -9.54
C VAL A 98 5.15 18.90 -10.88
N VAL A 99 4.59 19.92 -11.53
CA VAL A 99 5.14 20.46 -12.77
C VAL A 99 6.52 21.07 -12.52
N GLU A 100 6.67 21.86 -11.46
CA GLU A 100 7.96 22.45 -11.06
C GLU A 100 9.02 21.37 -10.83
N GLN A 101 8.71 20.33 -10.05
CA GLN A 101 9.64 19.22 -9.79
C GLN A 101 10.09 18.51 -11.08
N ILE A 102 9.18 18.32 -12.04
CA ILE A 102 9.51 17.69 -13.34
C ILE A 102 10.41 18.60 -14.18
N LEU A 103 10.19 19.92 -14.13
CA LEU A 103 11.01 20.88 -14.88
C LEU A 103 12.42 20.95 -14.29
N ASP A 104 12.54 21.00 -12.96
CA ASP A 104 13.83 21.02 -12.26
C ASP A 104 14.67 19.79 -12.63
N GLU A 105 14.09 18.59 -12.60
CA GLU A 105 14.79 17.35 -12.98
C GLU A 105 15.20 17.26 -14.46
N ARG A 106 14.56 18.05 -15.34
CA ARG A 106 14.89 18.09 -16.77
C ARG A 106 15.95 19.13 -17.11
N ASP A 107 16.02 20.18 -16.31
CA ASP A 107 16.99 21.26 -16.48
C ASP A 107 18.33 20.96 -15.76
N ASP A 108 18.37 19.92 -14.92
CA ASP A 108 19.58 19.28 -14.35
C ASP A 108 20.36 18.41 -15.36
#